data_AF-A0A497K4A8-F1
#
_entry.id   AF-A0A497K4A8-F1
#
_cell.length_a   1.000
_cell.length_b   1.000
_cell.length_c   1.000
_cell.angle_alpha   90.00
_cell.angle_beta   90.00
_cell.angle_gamma   90.00
#
_symmetry.space_group_name_H-M   'P 1'
#
loop_
_entity.id
_entity.type
_entity.pdbx_description
1 polymer ?
#
loop_
_entity_poly.entity_id
_entity_poly.type
_entity_poly.pdbx_seq_one_letter_code
_entity_poly.pdbx_strand_id
1 'polypeptide(L)'
;MKIGVPTEGGGGLEGSVSGVFGRAKAFTILEVVDGSIVKVETVENPASSYEHGVGPIVVKMLTDMGVDVVAASEVGVGMSTLLEHNKIKRIKVSPGISVKEAVQKVLEEI
;
A
#
# COMPACT_ATOMS: atom_id res chain seq x y z
N MET A 1 -10.22 -9.00 4.16
CA MET A 1 -9.76 -7.61 4.04
C MET A 1 -8.60 -7.54 3.08
N LYS A 2 -8.39 -6.39 2.42
CA LYS A 2 -7.27 -6.18 1.50
C LYS A 2 -6.29 -5.14 2.03
N ILE A 3 -5.02 -5.49 1.99
CA ILE A 3 -3.91 -4.66 2.46
C ILE A 3 -3.05 -4.26 1.26
N GLY A 4 -2.85 -2.96 1.04
CA GLY A 4 -1.96 -2.42 0.01
C GLY A 4 -0.63 -1.98 0.60
N VAL A 5 0.47 -2.47 0.05
CA VAL A 5 1.83 -2.13 0.50
C VAL A 5 2.62 -1.53 -0.66
N PRO A 6 3.11 -0.28 -0.58
CA PRO A 6 3.97 0.30 -1.60
C PRO A 6 5.33 -0.40 -1.58
N THR A 7 5.86 -0.81 -2.73
CA THR A 7 7.14 -1.52 -2.84
C THR A 7 8.13 -0.86 -3.81
N GLU A 8 9.43 -1.07 -3.56
CA GLU A 8 10.55 -0.55 -4.35
C GLU A 8 10.73 -1.24 -5.72
N GLY A 9 9.98 -2.32 -5.97
CA GLY A 9 10.09 -3.23 -7.11
C GLY A 9 10.11 -4.69 -6.66
N GLY A 10 9.84 -5.64 -7.56
CA GLY A 10 9.87 -7.09 -7.28
C GLY A 10 8.66 -7.64 -6.52
N GLY A 11 7.90 -6.80 -5.82
CA GLY A 11 6.59 -7.14 -5.26
C GLY A 11 6.58 -8.34 -4.31
N GLY A 12 5.37 -8.88 -4.07
CA GLY A 12 5.19 -10.10 -3.28
C GLY A 12 5.49 -9.95 -1.79
N LEU A 13 5.60 -11.08 -1.08
CA LEU A 13 5.80 -11.11 0.38
C LEU A 13 7.23 -10.70 0.80
N GLU A 14 8.21 -10.96 -0.06
CA GLU A 14 9.62 -10.64 0.18
C GLU A 14 10.01 -9.26 -0.35
N GLY A 15 9.12 -8.59 -1.09
CA GLY A 15 9.34 -7.25 -1.57
C GLY A 15 9.59 -6.26 -0.43
N SER A 16 10.40 -5.24 -0.68
CA SER A 16 10.72 -4.22 0.31
C SER A 16 9.75 -3.04 0.23
N VAL A 17 9.28 -2.58 1.40
CA VAL A 17 8.42 -1.40 1.52
C VAL A 17 9.15 -0.16 1.02
N SER A 18 8.53 0.59 0.11
CA SER A 18 9.09 1.84 -0.40
C SER A 18 9.00 2.97 0.62
N GLY A 19 10.03 3.80 0.65
CA GLY A 19 10.09 4.98 1.52
C GLY A 19 9.08 6.07 1.17
N VAL A 20 8.62 6.10 -0.08
CA VAL A 20 7.70 7.13 -0.59
C VAL A 20 6.47 6.47 -1.17
N PHE A 21 5.33 6.59 -0.49
CA PHE A 21 4.10 5.90 -0.91
C PHE A 21 3.67 6.27 -2.34
N GLY A 22 3.58 7.56 -2.67
CA GLY A 22 3.04 7.97 -3.97
C GLY A 22 3.93 7.60 -5.15
N ARG A 23 5.25 7.57 -4.95
CA ARG A 23 6.25 7.30 -6.01
C ARG A 23 6.81 5.88 -5.96
N ALA A 24 6.21 5.00 -5.15
CA ALA A 24 6.54 3.59 -5.15
C ALA A 24 6.43 3.01 -6.57
N LYS A 25 7.30 2.08 -6.93
CA LYS A 25 7.28 1.50 -8.29
C LYS A 25 6.08 0.58 -8.50
N ALA A 26 5.68 -0.12 -7.45
CA ALA A 26 4.54 -1.02 -7.46
C ALA A 26 3.83 -1.03 -6.10
N PHE A 27 2.63 -1.59 -6.07
CA PHE A 27 1.87 -1.88 -4.88
C PHE A 27 1.62 -3.39 -4.79
N THR A 28 2.03 -3.99 -3.69
CA THR A 28 1.65 -5.37 -3.37
C THR A 28 0.33 -5.34 -2.64
N ILE A 29 -0.70 -5.93 -3.23
CA ILE A 29 -2.02 -6.10 -2.65
C ILE A 29 -2.14 -7.51 -2.09
N LEU A 30 -2.46 -7.61 -0.81
CA LEU A 30 -2.65 -8.87 -0.12
C LEU A 30 -4.11 -8.99 0.31
N GLU A 31 -4.67 -10.17 0.13
CA GLU A 31 -5.98 -10.52 0.67
C GLU A 31 -5.81 -11.40 1.89
N VAL A 32 -6.39 -10.98 3.01
CA VAL A 32 -6.36 -11.68 4.28
C VAL A 32 -7.77 -12.09 4.68
N VAL A 33 -7.95 -13.37 5.00
CA VAL A 33 -9.19 -13.99 5.47
C VAL A 33 -8.85 -14.79 6.74
N ASP A 34 -9.57 -14.55 7.83
CA ASP A 34 -9.34 -15.19 9.13
C ASP A 34 -7.87 -15.14 9.59
N GLY A 35 -7.22 -13.99 9.42
CA GLY A 35 -5.82 -13.76 9.79
C GLY A 35 -4.79 -14.44 8.87
N SER A 36 -5.23 -15.13 7.82
CA SER A 36 -4.37 -15.85 6.87
C SER A 36 -4.34 -15.16 5.51
N ILE A 37 -3.16 -15.04 4.92
CA ILE A 37 -2.98 -14.47 3.57
C ILE A 37 -3.43 -15.51 2.54
N VAL A 38 -4.52 -15.21 1.83
CA VAL A 38 -5.10 -16.11 0.82
C VAL A 38 -4.70 -15.75 -0.61
N LYS A 39 -4.35 -14.48 -0.85
CA LYS A 39 -3.90 -14.00 -2.16
C LYS A 39 -2.84 -12.92 -2.02
N VAL A 40 -1.87 -12.92 -2.93
CA VAL A 40 -0.86 -11.86 -3.08
C VAL A 40 -0.79 -11.50 -4.55
N GLU A 41 -0.90 -10.21 -4.84
CA GLU A 41 -0.84 -9.66 -6.19
C GLU A 41 0.05 -8.42 -6.17
N THR A 42 0.86 -8.23 -7.20
CA THR A 42 1.67 -7.02 -7.35
C THR A 42 1.19 -6.26 -8.56
N VAL A 43 0.89 -4.98 -8.36
CA VAL A 43 0.40 -4.09 -9.40
C VAL A 43 1.36 -2.93 -9.56
N GLU A 44 1.78 -2.66 -10.80
CA GLU A 44 2.66 -1.53 -11.10
C GLU A 44 1.94 -0.22 -10.79
N ASN A 45 2.69 0.76 -10.27
CA ASN A 45 2.12 2.07 -10.00
C ASN A 45 2.07 2.89 -11.31
N PRO A 46 0.87 3.14 -11.87
CA PRO A 46 0.73 3.89 -13.12
C PRO A 46 1.22 5.34 -12.98
N ALA A 47 1.26 5.88 -11.76
CA ALA A 47 1.69 7.24 -11.47
C ALA A 47 3.15 7.36 -11.02
N SER A 48 3.92 6.27 -11.04
CA SER A 48 5.33 6.28 -10.58
C SER A 48 6.22 7.25 -11.37
N SER A 49 5.92 7.45 -12.66
CA SER A 49 6.66 8.37 -13.55
C SER A 49 6.01 9.74 -13.71
N TYR A 50 4.91 10.03 -13.00
CA TYR A 50 4.16 11.27 -13.19
C TYR A 50 4.73 12.40 -12.34
N GLU A 51 4.91 13.59 -12.93
CA GLU A 51 5.38 14.77 -12.18
C GLU A 51 4.30 15.33 -11.24
N HIS A 52 3.03 15.22 -11.63
CA HIS A 52 1.86 15.73 -10.89
C HIS A 52 0.68 14.75 -10.95
N GLY A 53 -0.29 14.90 -10.03
CA GLY A 53 -1.50 14.07 -10.01
C GLY A 53 -1.33 12.67 -9.42
N VAL A 54 -0.16 12.37 -8.84
CA VAL A 54 0.16 11.05 -8.26
C VAL A 54 -0.83 10.62 -7.17
N GLY A 55 -1.19 11.53 -6.27
CA GLY A 55 -2.11 11.30 -5.17
C GLY A 55 -3.45 10.67 -5.60
N PRO A 56 -4.26 11.40 -6.37
CA PRO A 56 -5.57 10.92 -6.85
C PRO A 56 -5.49 9.62 -7.66
N ILE A 57 -4.48 9.46 -8.52
CA ILE A 57 -4.36 8.27 -9.38
C ILE A 57 -4.10 7.02 -8.53
N VAL A 58 -3.14 7.09 -7.60
CA VAL A 58 -2.80 5.97 -6.72
C VAL A 58 -3.98 5.62 -5.80
N VAL A 59 -4.60 6.62 -5.18
CA VAL A 59 -5.73 6.37 -4.28
C VAL A 59 -6.90 5.76 -5.04
N LYS A 60 -7.22 6.28 -6.23
CA LYS A 60 -8.26 5.71 -7.09
C LYS A 60 -7.95 4.24 -7.44
N MET A 61 -6.72 3.94 -7.85
CA MET A 61 -6.30 2.56 -8.13
C MET A 61 -6.52 1.63 -6.92
N LEU A 62 -6.10 2.05 -5.73
CA LEU A 62 -6.28 1.26 -4.50
C LEU A 62 -7.76 1.08 -4.14
N THR A 63 -8.58 2.12 -4.32
CA THR A 63 -10.04 2.06 -4.12
C THR A 63 -10.70 1.12 -5.13
N ASP A 64 -10.36 1.19 -6.42
CA ASP A 64 -10.88 0.32 -7.48
C ASP A 64 -10.51 -1.17 -7.21
N MET A 65 -9.35 -1.42 -6.61
CA MET A 65 -8.92 -2.77 -6.18
C MET A 65 -9.60 -3.25 -4.89
N GLY A 66 -10.32 -2.38 -4.19
CA GLY A 66 -11.00 -2.68 -2.92
C GLY A 66 -10.05 -2.78 -1.73
N VAL A 67 -8.97 -2.00 -1.71
CA VAL A 67 -8.02 -1.97 -0.58
C VAL A 67 -8.66 -1.30 0.63
N ASP A 68 -8.65 -2.00 1.77
CA ASP A 68 -9.20 -1.50 3.04
C ASP A 68 -8.13 -0.76 3.87
N VAL A 69 -6.89 -1.26 3.83
CA VAL A 69 -5.78 -0.77 4.65
C VAL A 69 -4.54 -0.60 3.79
N VAL A 70 -3.78 0.48 4.00
CA VAL A 70 -2.45 0.67 3.42
C VAL A 70 -1.38 0.67 4.49
N ALA A 71 -0.34 -0.15 4.31
CA ALA A 71 0.83 -0.19 5.17
C ALA A 71 1.95 0.63 4.52
N ALA A 72 2.22 1.84 5.02
CA ALA A 72 3.15 2.77 4.37
C ALA A 72 4.03 3.51 5.38
N SER A 73 5.22 3.94 4.95
CA SER A 73 6.11 4.76 5.78
C SER A 73 5.66 6.20 5.90
N GLU A 74 5.78 6.93 4.80
CA GLU A 74 5.45 8.35 4.70
C GLU A 74 4.40 8.56 3.61
N VAL A 75 3.29 9.17 4.02
CA VAL A 75 2.19 9.55 3.14
C VAL A 75 2.01 11.06 3.27
N GLY A 76 2.17 11.78 2.16
CA GLY A 76 2.02 13.23 2.14
C GLY A 76 0.59 13.67 2.55
N VAL A 77 0.47 14.90 3.06
CA VAL A 77 -0.80 15.44 3.61
C VAL A 77 -1.95 15.33 2.62
N GLY A 78 -1.77 15.74 1.36
CA GLY A 78 -2.84 15.67 0.36
C GLY A 78 -3.31 14.25 0.06
N MET A 79 -2.41 13.28 0.13
CA MET A 79 -2.73 11.88 -0.11
C MET A 79 -3.36 11.21 1.11
N SER A 80 -2.92 11.60 2.31
CA SER A 80 -3.53 11.23 3.58
C SER A 80 -5.02 11.61 3.59
N THR A 81 -5.36 12.83 3.18
CA THR A 81 -6.75 13.29 3.07
C THR A 81 -7.55 12.46 2.07
N LEU A 82 -6.96 12.10 0.93
CA LEU A 82 -7.63 11.27 -0.09
C LEU A 82 -7.90 9.84 0.42
N LEU A 83 -6.94 9.23 1.12
CA LEU A 83 -7.13 7.90 1.72
C LEU A 83 -8.27 7.92 2.75
N GLU A 84 -8.28 8.92 3.64
CA GLU A 84 -9.33 9.09 4.66
C GLU A 84 -10.71 9.29 4.02
N HIS A 85 -10.81 10.12 2.98
CA HIS A 85 -12.06 10.34 2.24
C HIS A 85 -12.58 9.05 1.57
N ASN A 86 -11.68 8.19 1.10
CA ASN A 86 -12.02 6.89 0.49
C ASN A 86 -12.12 5.76 1.51
N LYS A 87 -12.11 6.07 2.82
CA LYS A 87 -12.20 5.10 3.94
C LYS A 87 -11.09 4.04 3.95
N ILE A 88 -9.95 4.35 3.34
CA ILE A 88 -8.77 3.49 3.38
C ILE A 88 -7.97 3.86 4.64
N LYS A 89 -7.84 2.90 5.57
CA LYS A 89 -7.04 3.10 6.78
C LYS A 89 -5.57 3.10 6.41
N ARG A 90 -4.78 3.95 7.07
CA ARG A 90 -3.32 3.96 6.93
C ARG A 90 -2.68 3.44 8.21
N ILE A 91 -1.76 2.50 8.08
CA ILE A 91 -0.93 1.98 9.16
C ILE A 91 0.52 2.35 8.83
N LYS A 92 1.19 2.96 9.80
CA LYS A 92 2.56 3.43 9.61
C LYS A 92 3.53 2.28 9.79
N VAL A 93 4.35 1.99 8.78
CA VAL A 93 5.41 0.97 8.84
C VAL A 93 6.77 1.55 8.52
N SER A 94 7.85 0.87 8.91
CA SER A 94 9.21 1.31 8.58
C SER A 94 9.50 1.06 7.10
N PRO A 95 10.19 1.97 6.39
CA PRO A 95 10.64 1.70 5.03
C PRO A 95 11.73 0.60 5.02
N GLY A 96 11.86 -0.12 3.90
CA GLY A 96 12.88 -1.15 3.72
C GLY A 96 12.59 -2.50 4.40
N ILE A 97 11.57 -2.60 5.25
CA ILE A 97 11.11 -3.89 5.79
C ILE A 97 10.44 -4.71 4.69
N SER A 98 10.30 -6.02 4.91
CA SER A 98 9.56 -6.88 3.97
C SER A 98 8.06 -6.60 4.01
N VAL A 99 7.37 -6.84 2.90
CA VAL A 99 5.91 -6.78 2.83
C VAL A 99 5.27 -7.71 3.87
N LYS A 100 5.85 -8.90 4.09
CA LYS A 100 5.41 -9.82 5.13
C LYS A 100 5.41 -9.16 6.52
N GLU A 101 6.50 -8.50 6.90
CA GLU A 101 6.58 -7.80 8.18
C GLU A 101 5.60 -6.62 8.26
N ALA A 102 5.44 -5.88 7.16
CA ALA A 102 4.46 -4.80 7.09
C ALA A 102 3.03 -5.30 7.35
N VAL A 103 2.68 -6.46 6.77
CA VAL A 103 1.36 -7.08 6.94
C VAL A 103 1.18 -7.60 8.37
N GLN A 104 2.21 -8.18 8.98
CA GLN A 104 2.13 -8.59 10.39
C GLN A 104 1.82 -7.39 11.30
N LYS A 105 2.51 -6.27 11.10
CA LYS A 105 2.24 -5.03 11.86
C LYS A 105 0.81 -4.52 11.65
N VAL A 106 0.30 -4.63 10.42
CA VAL A 106 -1.11 -4.32 10.16
C VAL A 106 -2.00 -5.21 11.02
N LEU A 107 -1.82 -6.54 10.97
CA LEU A 107 -2.64 -7.49 11.73
C LEU A 107 -2.56 -7.31 13.26
N GLU A 108 -1.46 -6.75 13.79
CA GLU A 108 -1.32 -6.42 15.21
C GLU A 108 -2.08 -5.14 15.63
N GLU A 109 -2.38 -4.24 14.69
CA GLU A 109 -3.07 -2.96 14.94
C GLU A 109 -4.59 -2.98 14.66
N ILE A 110 -5.15 -4.09 14.18
CA ILE A 110 -6.58 -4.24 13.84
C ILE A 110 -7.33 -5.24 14.72
#